data_AF-A0A7X6MXP9-F1
#
_entry.id   AF-A0A7X6MXP9-F1
#
_cell.length_a   1.000
_cell.length_b   1.000
_cell.length_c   1.000
_cell.angle_alpha   90.00
_cell.angle_beta   90.00
_cell.angle_gamma   90.00
#
_symmetry.space_group_name_H-M   'P 1'
#
loop_
_entity.id
_entity.type
_entity.pdbx_description
1 polymer ?
#
loop_
_entity_poly.entity_id
_entity_poly.type
_entity_poly.pdbx_seq_one_letter_code
_entity_poly.pdbx_strand_id
1 'polypeptide(L)'
;MSEVCAATILAEIGPNVDAFKSDGHLASWAGLCPGSYESAGKKKSSHITQGNRYIKHALTLAGLTAGRSKDTAFSSFYNRISQRGSKMKAVIACAHKILRIIYKLLTTHQPYQKEKALGLRQQF
;
A
#
# COMPACT_ATOMS: atom_id res chain seq x y z
N MET A 1 -8.85 6.13 -9.94
CA MET A 1 -7.39 6.40 -9.94
C MET A 1 -7.08 7.18 -11.20
N SER A 2 -6.35 8.29 -11.15
CA SER A 2 -5.97 8.99 -12.39
C SER A 2 -4.94 8.16 -13.15
N GLU A 3 -5.01 8.20 -14.48
CA GLU A 3 -4.09 7.48 -15.37
C GLU A 3 -2.62 7.84 -15.08
N VAL A 4 -2.36 9.11 -14.77
CA VAL A 4 -1.04 9.62 -14.37
C VAL A 4 -0.49 8.90 -13.13
N CYS A 5 -1.32 8.65 -12.11
CA CYS A 5 -0.87 7.91 -10.92
C CYS A 5 -0.51 6.47 -11.26
N ALA A 6 -1.27 5.83 -12.15
CA ALA A 6 -0.98 4.47 -12.62
C ALA A 6 0.33 4.42 -13.40
N ALA A 7 0.52 5.36 -14.34
CA ALA A 7 1.73 5.48 -15.14
C ALA A 7 2.97 5.75 -14.28
N THR A 8 2.88 6.65 -13.28
CA THR A 8 3.99 6.90 -12.34
C THR A 8 4.33 5.64 -11.54
N ILE A 9 3.34 4.93 -11.02
CA ILE A 9 3.60 3.69 -10.26
C ILE A 9 4.29 2.65 -11.15
N LEU A 10 3.83 2.48 -12.40
CA LEU A 10 4.43 1.54 -13.34
C LEU A 10 5.85 1.97 -13.76
N ALA A 11 6.07 3.26 -13.97
CA ALA A 11 7.39 3.80 -14.32
C ALA A 11 8.41 3.64 -13.19
N GLU A 12 7.99 3.78 -11.93
CA GLU A 12 8.86 3.66 -10.76
C GLU A 12 9.16 2.20 -10.38
N ILE A 13 8.19 1.30 -10.52
CA ILE A 13 8.37 -0.14 -10.21
C ILE A 13 9.06 -0.86 -11.38
N GLY A 14 8.76 -0.45 -12.61
CA GLY A 14 9.14 -1.18 -13.82
C GLY A 14 8.22 -2.38 -14.11
N PRO A 15 8.45 -3.07 -15.23
CA PRO A 15 7.62 -4.20 -15.67
C PRO A 15 7.79 -5.46 -14.80
N ASN A 16 8.93 -5.60 -14.12
CA ASN A 16 9.28 -6.78 -13.32
C ASN A 16 9.56 -6.40 -11.87
N VAL A 17 8.89 -7.06 -10.94
CA VAL A 17 9.12 -6.89 -9.48
C VAL A 17 10.17 -7.86 -8.93
N ASP A 18 10.91 -8.58 -9.77
CA ASP A 18 11.91 -9.58 -9.39
C ASP A 18 13.02 -9.03 -8.47
N ALA A 19 13.26 -7.71 -8.54
CA ALA A 19 14.19 -7.03 -7.63
C ALA A 19 13.74 -7.08 -6.16
N PHE A 20 12.46 -7.35 -5.89
CA PHE A 20 11.89 -7.40 -4.55
C PHE A 20 11.46 -8.83 -4.19
N LYS A 21 12.05 -9.38 -3.12
CA LYS A 21 11.76 -10.74 -2.64
C LYS A 21 10.35 -10.90 -2.05
N SER A 22 9.74 -9.82 -1.56
CA SER A 22 8.39 -9.83 -0.98
C SER A 22 7.69 -8.48 -1.11
N ASP A 23 6.36 -8.49 -0.94
CA ASP A 23 5.53 -7.26 -0.89
C ASP A 23 5.97 -6.31 0.23
N GLY A 24 6.48 -6.86 1.34
CA GLY A 24 7.05 -6.08 2.44
C GLY A 24 8.31 -5.29 2.05
N HIS A 25 9.18 -5.85 1.19
CA HIS A 25 10.35 -5.13 0.69
C HIS A 25 9.93 -3.98 -0.23
N LEU A 26 8.96 -4.21 -1.12
CA LEU A 26 8.42 -3.17 -1.98
C LEU A 26 7.75 -2.05 -1.15
N ALA A 27 6.98 -2.41 -0.11
CA ALA A 27 6.33 -1.43 0.77
C ALA A 27 7.33 -0.62 1.62
N SER A 28 8.44 -1.24 2.03
CA SER A 28 9.53 -0.56 2.73
C SER A 28 10.24 0.44 1.80
N TRP A 29 10.56 0.01 0.58
CA TRP A 29 11.17 0.85 -0.46
C TRP A 29 10.28 2.04 -0.85
N ALA A 30 8.97 1.80 -1.02
CA ALA A 30 7.97 2.82 -1.33
C ALA A 30 7.68 3.79 -0.17
N GLY A 31 8.24 3.58 1.04
CA GLY A 31 8.01 4.47 2.17
C GLY A 31 6.63 4.36 2.82
N LEU A 32 5.93 3.23 2.61
CA LEU A 32 4.59 2.96 3.15
C LEU A 32 4.59 2.10 4.43
N CYS A 33 5.76 1.60 4.83
CA CYS A 33 5.92 0.84 6.06
C CYS A 33 6.27 1.78 7.22
N PRO A 34 5.70 1.59 8.43
CA PRO A 34 6.23 2.24 9.63
C PRO A 34 7.69 1.84 9.84
N GLY A 35 8.57 2.80 10.11
CA GLY A 35 9.98 2.52 10.38
C GLY A 35 10.15 1.64 11.62
N SER A 36 11.13 0.74 11.62
CA SER A 36 11.48 0.00 12.83
C SER A 36 12.43 0.86 13.68
N TYR A 37 11.88 1.68 14.57
CA TYR A 37 12.67 2.49 15.50
C TYR A 37 12.74 1.79 16.87
N GLU A 38 13.64 0.81 16.95
CA GLU A 38 13.93 0.06 18.17
C GLU A 38 15.38 0.32 18.61
N SER A 39 15.56 0.66 19.87
CA SER A 39 16.89 0.81 20.48
C SER A 39 16.91 0.08 21.81
N ALA A 40 17.87 -0.82 22.01
CA ALA A 40 18.01 -1.61 23.24
C ALA A 40 16.69 -2.29 23.68
N GLY A 41 15.96 -2.91 22.74
CA GLY A 41 14.72 -3.65 23.01
C GLY A 41 13.49 -2.77 23.32
N LYS A 42 13.62 -1.44 23.29
CA LYS A 42 12.48 -0.52 23.46
C LYS A 42 11.99 -0.02 22.11
N LYS A 43 10.75 -0.37 21.76
CA LYS A 43 10.04 0.20 20.61
C LYS A 43 9.67 1.66 20.90
N LYS A 44 10.17 2.56 20.08
CA LYS A 44 9.83 3.98 20.10
C LYS A 44 8.75 4.27 19.05
N SER A 45 8.09 5.43 19.16
CA SER A 45 7.12 5.88 18.16
C SER A 45 7.78 5.96 16.78
N SER A 46 7.24 5.20 15.83
CA SER A 46 7.77 5.12 14.47
C SER A 46 6.94 5.96 13.49
N HIS A 47 7.60 6.82 12.73
CA HIS A 47 7.02 7.44 11.54
C HIS A 47 7.20 6.54 10.31
N ILE A 48 6.38 6.78 9.29
CA ILE A 48 6.57 6.15 7.97
C ILE A 48 7.95 6.52 7.43
N THR A 49 8.60 5.57 6.76
CA THR A 49 9.90 5.84 6.12
C THR A 49 9.75 6.87 4.99
N GLN A 50 10.82 7.62 4.70
CA GLN A 50 10.78 8.63 3.64
C GLN A 50 10.58 7.97 2.26
N GLY A 51 11.31 6.88 2.00
CA GLY A 51 11.18 6.08 0.78
C GLY A 51 11.29 6.89 -0.50
N ASN A 52 10.80 6.35 -1.61
CA ASN A 52 10.70 7.09 -2.86
C ASN A 52 9.49 8.06 -2.82
N ARG A 53 9.76 9.36 -2.96
CA ARG A 53 8.76 10.44 -2.90
C ARG A 53 7.66 10.34 -3.97
N TYR A 54 7.99 9.89 -5.17
CA TYR A 54 7.06 9.88 -6.30
C TYR A 54 6.04 8.76 -6.15
N ILE A 55 6.51 7.54 -5.90
CA ILE A 55 5.64 6.39 -5.68
C ILE A 55 4.79 6.57 -4.41
N LYS A 56 5.37 7.14 -3.34
CA LYS A 56 4.64 7.41 -2.10
C LYS A 56 3.51 8.40 -2.32
N HIS A 57 3.75 9.46 -3.07
CA HIS A 57 2.71 10.44 -3.39
C HIS A 57 1.60 9.80 -4.24
N ALA A 58 1.96 9.10 -5.32
CA ALA A 58 1.01 8.41 -6.19
C ALA A 58 0.15 7.39 -5.43
N LEU A 59 0.76 6.58 -4.57
CA LEU A 59 0.06 5.58 -3.74
C LEU A 59 -0.83 6.23 -2.67
N THR A 60 -0.42 7.36 -2.10
CA THR A 60 -1.25 8.10 -1.14
C THR A 60 -2.50 8.68 -1.80
N LEU A 61 -2.36 9.23 -3.01
CA LEU A 61 -3.51 9.69 -3.81
C LEU A 61 -4.42 8.51 -4.21
N ALA A 62 -3.83 7.38 -4.61
CA ALA A 62 -4.58 6.15 -4.89
C ALA A 62 -5.35 5.66 -3.65
N GLY A 63 -4.73 5.66 -2.47
CA GLY A 63 -5.37 5.29 -1.21
C GLY A 63 -6.51 6.23 -0.82
N LEU A 64 -6.34 7.54 -1.01
CA LEU A 64 -7.37 8.53 -0.72
C LEU A 64 -8.60 8.36 -1.64
N THR A 65 -8.36 8.14 -2.94
CA THR A 65 -9.43 7.89 -3.90
C THR A 65 -10.14 6.57 -3.61
N ALA A 66 -9.40 5.51 -3.27
CA ALA A 66 -9.97 4.21 -2.91
C ALA A 66 -10.83 4.27 -1.63
N GLY A 67 -10.46 5.08 -0.64
CA GLY A 67 -11.27 5.29 0.56
C GLY A 67 -12.58 6.05 0.28
N ARG A 68 -12.60 6.89 -0.76
CA ARG A 68 -13.79 7.64 -1.22
C ARG A 68 -14.61 6.90 -2.27
N SER A 69 -14.08 5.83 -2.87
CA SER A 69 -14.77 5.04 -3.89
C SER A 69 -16.01 4.35 -3.31
N LYS A 70 -17.03 4.18 -4.16
CA LYS A 70 -18.28 3.46 -3.85
C LYS A 70 -18.08 1.94 -3.65
N ASP A 71 -16.88 1.42 -3.85
CA ASP A 71 -16.55 0.02 -3.57
C ASP A 71 -16.61 -0.25 -2.06
N THR A 72 -17.60 -1.05 -1.67
CA THR A 72 -17.90 -1.44 -0.28
C THR A 72 -16.68 -2.06 0.41
N ALA A 73 -15.84 -2.76 -0.35
CA ALA A 73 -14.62 -3.40 0.10
C ALA A 73 -13.55 -2.45 0.66
N PHE A 74 -13.19 -1.41 -0.11
CA PHE A 74 -12.15 -0.45 0.28
C PHE A 74 -12.70 0.62 1.22
N SER A 75 -13.95 1.06 1.00
CA SER A 75 -14.61 2.01 1.88
C SER A 75 -14.80 1.46 3.30
N SER A 76 -15.26 0.21 3.45
CA SER A 76 -15.37 -0.42 4.79
C SER A 76 -14.02 -0.61 5.48
N PHE A 77 -12.97 -0.97 4.73
CA PHE A 77 -11.62 -1.09 5.26
C PHE A 77 -11.08 0.26 5.74
N TYR A 78 -11.24 1.31 4.93
CA TYR A 78 -10.86 2.67 5.27
C TYR A 78 -11.59 3.15 6.53
N ASN A 79 -12.92 3.01 6.58
CA ASN A 79 -13.73 3.43 7.72
C ASN A 79 -13.33 2.70 9.01
N ARG A 80 -13.10 1.39 8.94
CA ARG A 80 -12.66 0.58 10.10
C ARG A 80 -11.33 1.06 10.68
N ILE A 81 -10.37 1.41 9.83
CA ILE A 81 -9.07 1.91 10.30
C ILE A 81 -9.18 3.37 10.75
N SER A 82 -9.97 4.19 10.04
CA SER A 82 -10.20 5.58 10.40
C SER A 82 -10.97 5.74 11.71
N GLN A 83 -11.75 4.75 12.14
CA GLN A 83 -12.42 4.74 13.45
C GLN A 83 -11.44 4.43 14.59
N ARG A 84 -10.40 3.63 14.34
CA ARG A 84 -9.40 3.22 15.34
C ARG A 84 -8.19 4.17 15.41
N GLY A 85 -8.03 5.06 14.44
CA GLY A 85 -6.85 5.90 14.31
C GLY A 85 -7.09 7.15 13.46
N SER A 86 -6.02 7.77 12.98
CA SER A 86 -6.16 8.97 12.15
C SER A 86 -6.55 8.64 10.71
N LYS A 87 -7.27 9.57 10.06
CA LYS A 87 -7.66 9.47 8.64
C LYS A 87 -6.46 9.19 7.74
N MET A 88 -5.30 9.83 8.00
CA MET A 88 -4.07 9.59 7.25
C MET A 88 -3.52 8.17 7.42
N LYS A 89 -3.62 7.57 8.61
CA LYS A 89 -3.24 6.16 8.80
C LYS A 89 -4.14 5.23 7.99
N ALA A 90 -5.44 5.55 7.86
CA ALA A 90 -6.35 4.80 7.02
C ALA A 90 -6.02 4.92 5.52
N VAL A 91 -5.65 6.13 5.05
CA VAL A 91 -5.17 6.34 3.66
C VAL A 91 -3.92 5.51 3.39
N ILE A 92 -2.93 5.55 4.27
CA ILE A 92 -1.67 4.80 4.11
C ILE A 92 -1.92 3.30 4.15
N ALA A 93 -2.82 2.81 5.00
CA ALA A 93 -3.19 1.40 5.01
C ALA A 93 -3.87 0.97 3.69
N CYS A 94 -4.71 1.83 3.10
CA CYS A 94 -5.29 1.57 1.78
C CYS A 94 -4.21 1.56 0.68
N ALA A 95 -3.30 2.53 0.70
CA ALA A 95 -2.16 2.61 -0.20
C ALA A 95 -1.28 1.35 -0.13
N HIS A 96 -0.98 0.87 1.09
CA HIS A 96 -0.23 -0.35 1.32
C HIS A 96 -0.95 -1.58 0.76
N LYS A 97 -2.28 -1.66 0.91
CA LYS A 97 -3.08 -2.76 0.35
C LYS A 97 -3.07 -2.74 -1.19
N ILE A 98 -3.18 -1.55 -1.80
CA ILE A 98 -3.07 -1.37 -3.25
C ILE A 98 -1.71 -1.82 -3.75
N LEU A 99 -0.63 -1.45 -3.06
CA LEU A 99 0.73 -1.87 -3.40
C LEU A 99 0.89 -3.40 -3.37
N ARG A 100 0.35 -4.07 -2.35
CA ARG A 100 0.37 -5.55 -2.28
C ARG A 100 -0.38 -6.18 -3.44
N ILE A 101 -1.50 -5.60 -3.86
CA ILE A 101 -2.25 -6.05 -5.03
C ILE A 101 -1.39 -5.90 -6.29
N ILE A 102 -0.76 -4.74 -6.50
CA ILE A 102 0.12 -4.48 -7.65
C ILE A 102 1.26 -5.50 -7.69
N TYR A 103 1.93 -5.74 -6.57
CA TYR A 103 3.00 -6.74 -6.48
C TYR A 103 2.52 -8.12 -6.93
N LYS A 104 1.37 -8.59 -6.42
CA LYS A 104 0.82 -9.89 -6.81
C LYS A 104 0.40 -9.95 -8.27
N LEU A 105 -0.15 -8.87 -8.82
CA LEU A 105 -0.52 -8.82 -10.24
C LEU A 105 0.73 -8.93 -11.13
N LEU A 106 1.81 -8.23 -10.77
CA LEU A 106 3.06 -8.27 -11.51
C LEU A 106 3.77 -9.63 -11.37
N THR A 107 3.79 -10.24 -10.19
CA THR A 107 4.41 -11.56 -10.00
C THR A 107 3.62 -12.69 -10.66
N THR A 108 2.29 -12.62 -10.65
CA THR A 108 1.44 -13.74 -11.13
C THR A 108 1.04 -13.59 -12.61
N HIS A 109 1.25 -12.41 -13.22
CA HIS A 109 0.75 -12.04 -14.55
C HIS A 109 -0.75 -12.37 -14.78
N GLN A 110 -1.53 -12.50 -13.71
CA GLN A 110 -2.96 -12.84 -13.79
C GLN A 110 -3.83 -11.58 -13.67
N PRO A 111 -4.98 -11.55 -14.38
CA PRO A 111 -5.91 -10.43 -14.30
C PRO A 111 -6.46 -10.27 -12.88
N TYR A 112 -6.71 -9.02 -12.48
CA TYR A 112 -7.19 -8.67 -11.15
C TYR A 112 -8.54 -9.35 -10.83
N GLN A 113 -8.52 -10.32 -9.91
CA GLN A 113 -9.70 -10.95 -9.35
C GLN A 113 -10.12 -10.23 -8.06
N LYS A 114 -11.25 -9.50 -8.11
CA LYS A 114 -11.80 -8.70 -7.00
C LYS A 114 -11.99 -9.52 -5.71
N GLU A 115 -12.30 -10.82 -5.84
CA GLU A 115 -12.58 -11.73 -4.73
C GLU A 115 -11.31 -12.10 -3.93
N LYS A 116 -10.19 -12.40 -4.61
CA LYS A 116 -8.91 -12.73 -3.95
C LYS A 116 -8.25 -11.54 -3.27
N ALA A 117 -8.43 -10.33 -3.82
CA ALA A 117 -7.91 -9.08 -3.23
C ALA A 117 -8.55 -8.74 -1.87
N LEU A 118 -9.75 -9.27 -1.61
CA LEU A 118 -10.50 -9.13 -0.36
C LEU A 118 -10.11 -10.20 0.68
N GLY A 119 -9.70 -11.40 0.23
CA GLY A 119 -9.29 -12.55 1.06
C GLY A 119 -7.89 -12.48 1.67
N LEU A 120 -7.10 -11.42 1.39
CA LEU A 120 -5.74 -11.19 1.94
C LEU A 120 -5.67 -10.98 3.48
N ARG A 121 -6.74 -11.35 4.20
CA ARG A 121 -6.97 -11.16 5.63
C ARG A 121 -6.26 -12.20 6.52
N GLN A 122 -5.61 -13.22 5.95
CA GLN A 122 -5.04 -14.36 6.68
C GLN A 122 -3.50 -14.49 6.64
N GLN A 123 -2.78 -13.49 6.12
CA GLN A 123 -1.33 -13.48 6.25
C GLN A 123 -0.98 -12.23 7.05
N PHE A 124 -0.69 -12.49 8.34
CA PHE A 124 -0.52 -11.61 9.51
C PHE A 124 -1.80 -11.33 10.32
#